data_AF-A0A178URL0-F1
#
_entry.id   AF-A0A178URL0-F1
#
_cell.length_a   1.000
_cell.length_b   1.000
_cell.length_c   1.000
_cell.angle_alpha   90.00
_cell.angle_beta   90.00
_cell.angle_gamma   90.00
#
_symmetry.space_group_name_H-M   'P 1'
#
loop_
_entity.id
_entity.type
_entity.pdbx_description
1 polymer ?
#
loop_
_entity_poly.entity_id
_entity_poly.type
_entity_poly.pdbx_seq_one_letter_code
_entity_poly.pdbx_strand_id
1 'polypeptide(L)'
;MDDGEGMETAAAELERLQIEILHKISILESSFLPQNSSAAPSPSLPVDENETVTRLSTILQSGGVNDFCFKRVATDYYDWPLESRRDVLGASSVDHLCKSIVLVNTQAASNILDCSDPNNSKYYVVVVQYTARFNAEAVKQFLYSLNEGKIPKKRFNLRLAPEETSIKLTGFEHNGVTCIGMKTNIPVSFVSTPLFL
;
A
#
# COMPACT_ATOMS: atom_id res chain seq x y z
N MET A 1 -37.14 0.76 47.25
CA MET A 1 -37.66 0.70 45.86
C MET A 1 -37.67 2.13 45.37
N ASP A 2 -36.51 2.64 45.00
CA ASP A 2 -36.33 4.02 44.49
C ASP A 2 -35.12 4.10 43.52
N ASP A 3 -34.26 3.07 43.50
CA ASP A 3 -33.05 3.03 42.66
C ASP A 3 -33.29 2.76 41.16
N GLY A 4 -34.53 2.45 40.74
CA GLY A 4 -34.86 2.09 39.36
C GLY A 4 -35.10 3.28 38.43
N GLU A 5 -35.72 4.34 38.95
CA GLU A 5 -36.15 5.51 38.16
C GLU A 5 -34.96 6.44 37.84
N GLY A 6 -34.01 6.57 38.78
CA GLY A 6 -32.78 7.36 38.57
C GLY A 6 -31.82 6.75 37.53
N MET A 7 -31.81 5.42 37.39
CA MET A 7 -30.96 4.71 36.43
C MET A 7 -31.48 4.87 34.99
N GLU A 8 -32.81 4.92 34.82
CA GLU A 8 -33.45 5.12 33.52
C GLU A 8 -33.27 6.56 33.02
N THR A 9 -33.33 7.55 33.92
CA THR A 9 -33.03 8.95 33.56
C THR A 9 -31.57 9.17 33.18
N ALA A 10 -30.64 8.52 33.89
CA ALA A 10 -29.21 8.61 33.58
C ALA A 10 -28.87 7.95 32.24
N ALA A 11 -29.55 6.84 31.90
CA ALA A 11 -29.40 6.18 30.61
C ALA A 11 -29.89 7.06 29.45
N ALA A 12 -31.05 7.72 29.61
CA ALA A 12 -31.60 8.62 28.60
C ALA A 12 -30.72 9.88 28.40
N GLU A 13 -30.11 10.39 29.47
CA GLU A 13 -29.17 11.51 29.37
C GLU A 13 -27.88 11.11 28.64
N LEU A 14 -27.36 9.90 28.92
CA LEU A 14 -26.19 9.37 28.25
C LEU A 14 -26.43 9.16 26.74
N GLU A 15 -27.59 8.63 26.37
CA GLU A 15 -27.98 8.44 24.96
C GLU A 15 -28.04 9.78 24.20
N ARG A 16 -28.60 10.83 24.84
CA ARG A 16 -28.63 12.18 24.26
C ARG A 16 -27.24 12.74 24.04
N LEU A 17 -26.34 12.61 25.02
CA LEU A 17 -24.97 13.07 24.90
C LEU A 17 -24.21 12.30 23.81
N GLN A 18 -24.44 10.99 23.69
CA GLN A 18 -23.83 10.17 22.65
C GLN A 18 -24.26 10.62 21.25
N ILE A 19 -25.55 10.90 21.05
CA ILE A 19 -26.08 11.40 19.78
C ILE A 19 -25.47 12.78 19.45
N GLU A 20 -25.36 13.67 20.43
CA GLU A 20 -24.77 15.00 20.24
C GLU A 20 -23.29 14.92 19.85
N ILE A 21 -22.52 14.04 20.50
CA ILE A 21 -21.10 13.81 20.18
C ILE A 21 -20.95 13.29 18.75
N LEU A 22 -21.75 12.28 18.36
CA LEU A 22 -21.71 11.72 17.00
C LEU A 22 -22.05 12.78 15.95
N HIS A 23 -23.04 13.63 16.22
CA HIS A 23 -23.40 14.74 15.34
C HIS A 23 -22.26 15.75 15.19
N LYS A 24 -21.56 16.11 16.28
CA LYS A 24 -20.40 17.02 16.24
C LYS A 24 -19.22 16.41 15.48
N ILE A 25 -18.97 15.11 15.62
CA ILE A 25 -17.94 14.39 14.86
C ILE A 25 -18.26 14.44 13.36
N SER A 26 -19.51 14.16 12.97
CA SER A 26 -19.94 14.21 11.57
C SER A 26 -19.74 15.59 10.93
N ILE A 27 -20.00 16.68 11.67
CA ILE A 27 -19.73 18.04 11.22
C ILE A 27 -18.23 18.28 11.04
N LEU A 28 -17.41 17.84 11.99
CA LEU A 28 -15.96 17.99 11.92
C LEU A 28 -15.37 17.21 10.73
N GLU A 29 -15.79 15.96 10.53
CA GLU A 29 -15.37 15.15 9.38
C GLU A 29 -15.70 15.83 8.05
N SER A 30 -16.90 16.42 7.95
CA SER A 30 -17.32 17.20 6.78
C SER A 30 -16.47 18.46 6.56
N SER A 31 -15.92 19.01 7.62
CA SER A 31 -15.06 20.21 7.59
C SER A 31 -13.60 19.90 7.24
N PHE A 32 -13.14 18.66 7.50
CA PHE A 32 -11.77 18.20 7.25
C PHE A 32 -11.59 17.44 5.93
N LEU A 33 -12.66 17.18 5.18
CA LEU A 33 -12.56 16.75 3.78
C LEU A 33 -11.86 17.85 2.97
N PRO A 34 -10.71 17.58 2.32
CA PRO A 34 -9.94 18.61 1.64
C PRO A 34 -10.77 19.25 0.51
N GLN A 35 -11.15 20.51 0.68
CA GLN A 35 -11.53 21.34 -0.46
C GLN A 35 -10.31 21.51 -1.34
N ASN A 36 -10.34 20.82 -2.49
CA ASN A 36 -9.40 20.90 -3.59
C ASN A 36 -9.19 22.38 -3.98
N SER A 37 -8.17 23.00 -3.38
CA SER A 37 -7.84 24.40 -3.60
C SER A 37 -6.89 24.48 -4.79
N SER A 38 -7.44 24.91 -5.92
CA SER A 38 -6.72 25.20 -7.16
C SER A 38 -5.50 26.09 -6.90
N ALA A 39 -4.30 25.56 -7.14
CA ALA A 39 -3.07 26.33 -7.26
C ALA A 39 -2.59 26.28 -8.73
N ALA A 40 -2.15 27.43 -9.23
CA ALA A 40 -1.93 27.79 -10.63
C ALA A 40 -0.91 26.91 -11.39
N PRO A 41 -1.03 26.80 -12.74
CA PRO A 41 -0.13 25.98 -13.54
C PRO A 41 1.19 26.71 -13.83
N SER A 42 2.31 26.03 -13.57
CA SER A 42 3.63 26.36 -14.14
C SER A 42 4.02 25.27 -15.15
N PRO A 43 4.70 25.59 -16.26
CA PRO A 43 4.67 24.74 -17.45
C PRO A 43 5.93 23.87 -17.63
N SER A 44 5.76 22.55 -17.69
CA SER A 44 6.54 21.63 -18.55
C SER A 44 6.03 20.16 -18.45
N LEU A 45 5.12 19.79 -19.37
CA LEU A 45 4.87 18.53 -20.13
C LEU A 45 5.52 17.16 -19.74
N PRO A 46 5.06 15.98 -20.27
CA PRO A 46 3.70 15.54 -20.67
C PRO A 46 3.41 14.01 -20.48
N VAL A 47 2.38 13.63 -19.74
CA VAL A 47 1.37 12.56 -19.98
C VAL A 47 0.29 12.91 -18.96
N ASP A 48 -0.99 12.93 -19.32
CA ASP A 48 -2.05 13.40 -18.43
C ASP A 48 -2.00 12.66 -17.08
N GLU A 49 -1.42 13.27 -16.04
CA GLU A 49 -1.23 12.65 -14.72
C GLU A 49 -2.58 12.23 -14.12
N ASN A 50 -3.64 12.92 -14.54
CA ASN A 50 -5.01 12.59 -14.23
C ASN A 50 -5.43 11.23 -14.79
N GLU A 51 -4.89 10.81 -15.94
CA GLU A 51 -5.11 9.50 -16.54
C GLU A 51 -4.55 8.38 -15.65
N THR A 52 -3.35 8.56 -15.08
CA THR A 52 -2.77 7.54 -14.18
C THR A 52 -3.58 7.40 -12.91
N VAL A 53 -3.96 8.51 -12.28
CA VAL A 53 -4.82 8.49 -11.08
C VAL A 53 -6.17 7.86 -11.39
N THR A 54 -6.80 8.23 -12.50
CA THR A 54 -8.10 7.68 -12.94
C THR A 54 -8.02 6.18 -13.22
N ARG A 55 -6.96 5.75 -13.92
CA ARG A 55 -6.72 4.33 -14.21
C ARG A 55 -6.54 3.52 -12.93
N LEU A 56 -5.72 3.99 -12.00
CA LEU A 56 -5.49 3.30 -10.73
C LEU A 56 -6.75 3.29 -9.84
N SER A 57 -7.52 4.38 -9.85
CA SER A 57 -8.78 4.47 -9.11
C SER A 57 -9.80 3.44 -9.62
N THR A 58 -9.94 3.33 -10.95
CA THR A 58 -10.80 2.31 -11.58
C THR A 58 -10.39 0.91 -11.18
N ILE A 59 -9.09 0.61 -11.16
CA ILE A 59 -8.58 -0.71 -10.77
C ILE A 59 -8.92 -1.02 -9.31
N LEU A 60 -8.66 -0.08 -8.40
CA LEU A 60 -8.95 -0.26 -6.96
C LEU A 60 -10.44 -0.48 -6.71
N GLN A 61 -11.30 0.34 -7.32
CA GLN A 61 -12.75 0.23 -7.20
C GLN A 61 -13.26 -1.09 -7.79
N SER A 62 -12.74 -1.53 -8.94
CA SER A 62 -13.09 -2.82 -9.54
C SER A 62 -12.67 -4.01 -8.67
N GLY A 63 -11.62 -3.83 -7.85
CA GLY A 63 -11.18 -4.78 -6.84
C GLY A 63 -11.91 -4.69 -5.50
N GLY A 64 -12.94 -3.84 -5.39
CA GLY A 64 -13.73 -3.65 -4.16
C GLY A 64 -13.09 -2.72 -3.12
N VAL A 65 -11.99 -2.04 -3.44
CA VAL A 65 -11.36 -1.05 -2.57
C VAL A 65 -12.02 0.30 -2.83
N ASN A 66 -12.92 0.68 -1.93
CA ASN A 66 -13.73 1.91 -2.07
C ASN A 66 -13.17 3.10 -1.29
N ASP A 67 -12.29 2.85 -0.31
CA ASP A 67 -11.70 3.89 0.53
C ASP A 67 -10.18 3.95 0.29
N PHE A 68 -9.75 4.98 -0.45
CA PHE A 68 -8.35 5.26 -0.74
C PHE A 68 -8.15 6.75 -1.06
N CYS A 69 -6.93 7.24 -0.85
CA CYS A 69 -6.55 8.61 -1.18
C CYS A 69 -5.17 8.62 -1.86
N PHE A 70 -5.07 9.26 -3.02
CA PHE A 70 -3.80 9.55 -3.66
C PHE A 70 -3.30 10.90 -3.18
N LYS A 71 -2.06 10.95 -2.65
CA LYS A 71 -1.40 12.19 -2.23
C LYS A 71 -0.28 12.55 -3.18
N ARG A 72 -0.28 13.80 -3.63
CA ARG A 72 0.86 14.39 -4.35
C ARG A 72 1.86 14.92 -3.33
N VAL A 73 3.14 14.71 -3.63
CA VAL A 73 4.27 15.16 -2.82
C VAL A 73 5.25 15.89 -3.72
N ALA A 74 6.17 16.65 -3.13
CA ALA A 74 7.21 17.36 -3.88
C ALA A 74 8.16 16.38 -4.59
N THR A 75 8.85 16.84 -5.63
CA THR A 75 9.76 16.01 -6.44
C THR A 75 10.95 15.48 -5.65
N ASP A 76 11.37 16.19 -4.61
CA ASP A 76 12.45 15.85 -3.67
C ASP A 76 11.99 14.96 -2.50
N TYR A 77 10.76 14.45 -2.54
CA TYR A 77 10.17 13.62 -1.48
C TYR A 77 11.07 12.46 -1.01
N TYR A 78 11.81 11.84 -1.94
CA TYR A 78 12.70 10.72 -1.62
C TYR A 78 14.00 11.11 -0.92
N ASP A 79 14.31 12.41 -0.84
CA ASP A 79 15.46 12.94 -0.11
C ASP A 79 15.10 13.30 1.35
N TRP A 80 13.81 13.31 1.69
CA TRP A 80 13.34 13.70 3.02
C TRP A 80 13.55 12.62 4.08
N PRO A 81 13.67 12.98 5.37
CA PRO A 81 13.58 12.04 6.49
C PRO A 81 12.24 11.29 6.51
N LEU A 82 12.21 10.08 7.09
CA LEU A 82 11.01 9.25 7.12
C LEU A 82 9.86 9.90 7.90
N GLU A 83 10.19 10.68 8.94
CA GLU A 83 9.25 11.43 9.75
C GLU A 83 8.51 12.48 8.91
N SER A 84 9.24 13.22 8.07
CA SER A 84 8.65 14.20 7.15
C SER A 84 7.77 13.54 6.10
N ARG A 85 8.18 12.35 5.60
CA ARG A 85 7.36 11.56 4.68
C ARG A 85 6.07 11.05 5.34
N ARG A 86 6.16 10.61 6.60
CA ARG A 86 5.00 10.22 7.42
C ARG A 86 4.03 11.38 7.52
N ASP A 87 4.52 12.57 7.86
CA ASP A 87 3.68 13.75 8.11
C ASP A 87 2.94 14.20 6.85
N VAL A 88 3.63 14.29 5.70
CA VAL A 88 2.98 14.68 4.43
C VAL A 88 1.97 13.62 3.95
N LEU A 89 2.29 12.33 4.15
CA LEU A 89 1.37 11.25 3.83
C LEU A 89 0.25 11.07 4.86
N GLY A 90 0.34 11.72 6.02
CA GLY A 90 -0.64 11.59 7.11
C GLY A 90 -0.68 10.19 7.73
N ALA A 91 0.44 9.48 7.72
CA ALA A 91 0.54 8.15 8.34
C ALA A 91 0.69 8.28 9.86
N SER A 92 0.10 7.37 10.65
CA SER A 92 0.19 7.43 12.12
C SER A 92 1.58 7.12 12.67
N SER A 93 2.41 6.38 11.92
CA SER A 93 3.78 6.00 12.27
C SER A 93 4.62 5.87 11.00
N VAL A 94 5.93 6.00 11.13
CA VAL A 94 6.89 5.68 10.06
C VAL A 94 6.83 4.22 9.65
N ASP A 95 6.35 3.33 10.53
CA ASP A 95 6.17 1.90 10.22
C ASP A 95 4.99 1.63 9.29
N HIS A 96 4.07 2.58 9.13
CA HIS A 96 3.01 2.47 8.12
C HIS A 96 3.49 2.87 6.71
N LEU A 97 4.71 3.41 6.59
CA LEU A 97 5.29 3.70 5.29
C LEU A 97 5.82 2.41 4.67
N CYS A 98 5.31 2.08 3.49
CA CYS A 98 5.71 0.91 2.72
C CYS A 98 6.32 1.30 1.37
N LYS A 99 7.21 0.45 0.86
CA LYS A 99 7.72 0.51 -0.51
C LYS A 99 7.51 -0.84 -1.20
N SER A 100 7.24 -0.79 -2.49
CA SER A 100 7.18 -1.97 -3.33
C SER A 100 8.52 -2.14 -4.04
N ILE A 101 9.08 -3.35 -4.01
CA ILE A 101 10.33 -3.69 -4.69
C ILE A 101 10.11 -4.87 -5.62
N VAL A 102 10.71 -4.82 -6.81
CA VAL A 102 10.66 -5.94 -7.77
C VAL A 102 11.87 -6.84 -7.53
N LEU A 103 11.59 -8.12 -7.36
CA LEU A 103 12.58 -9.18 -7.21
C LEU A 103 12.60 -10.07 -8.45
N VAL A 104 13.78 -10.58 -8.77
CA VAL A 104 14.01 -11.61 -9.78
C VAL A 104 14.52 -12.88 -9.12
N ASN A 105 13.91 -14.01 -9.45
CA ASN A 105 14.39 -15.33 -9.09
C ASN A 105 15.44 -15.81 -10.10
N THR A 106 16.72 -15.74 -9.74
CA THR A 106 17.80 -16.12 -10.67
C THR A 106 17.96 -17.63 -10.84
N GLN A 107 17.34 -18.43 -9.98
CA GLN A 107 17.40 -19.90 -9.98
C GLN A 107 16.09 -20.53 -10.49
N ALA A 108 15.18 -19.72 -11.01
CA ALA A 108 13.99 -20.19 -11.71
C ALA A 108 14.39 -21.14 -12.84
N ALA A 109 13.58 -22.17 -13.07
CA ALA A 109 13.82 -23.10 -14.15
C ALA A 109 13.72 -22.40 -15.52
N SER A 110 14.46 -22.86 -16.52
CA SER A 110 14.59 -22.19 -17.82
C SER A 110 13.27 -22.02 -18.58
N ASN A 111 12.28 -22.86 -18.25
CA ASN A 111 10.91 -22.81 -18.78
C ASN A 111 10.02 -21.75 -18.11
N ILE A 112 10.48 -21.15 -17.00
CA ILE A 112 9.75 -20.12 -16.25
C ILE A 112 10.36 -18.78 -16.63
N LEU A 113 9.75 -18.14 -17.62
CA LEU A 113 10.19 -16.85 -18.15
C LEU A 113 9.25 -15.71 -17.75
N ASP A 114 8.08 -16.06 -17.24
CA ASP A 114 6.92 -15.20 -17.05
C ASP A 114 6.50 -15.09 -15.57
N CYS A 115 5.40 -14.37 -15.37
CA CYS A 115 4.80 -14.07 -14.07
C CYS A 115 3.46 -14.80 -13.85
N SER A 116 3.21 -15.85 -14.65
CA SER A 116 1.88 -16.46 -14.79
C SER A 116 1.47 -17.33 -13.59
N ASP A 117 2.44 -17.93 -12.90
CA ASP A 117 2.20 -18.75 -11.72
C ASP A 117 2.56 -17.97 -10.44
N PRO A 118 1.58 -17.56 -9.61
CA PRO A 118 1.82 -16.88 -8.33
C PRO A 118 2.77 -17.63 -7.40
N ASN A 119 2.82 -18.95 -7.51
CA ASN A 119 3.63 -19.81 -6.67
C ASN A 119 5.04 -20.04 -7.26
N ASN A 120 5.22 -19.83 -8.57
CA ASN A 120 6.47 -20.16 -9.26
C ASN A 120 6.73 -19.26 -10.48
N SER A 121 6.83 -17.96 -10.23
CA SER A 121 7.19 -16.95 -11.21
C SER A 121 8.68 -16.61 -11.22
N LYS A 122 9.14 -16.02 -12.33
CA LYS A 122 10.50 -15.47 -12.44
C LYS A 122 10.64 -14.15 -11.68
N TYR A 123 9.58 -13.36 -11.61
CA TYR A 123 9.57 -12.06 -10.94
C TYR A 123 8.49 -12.01 -9.86
N TYR A 124 8.77 -11.27 -8.79
CA TYR A 124 7.85 -11.05 -7.69
C TYR A 124 7.90 -9.58 -7.28
N VAL A 125 6.75 -9.02 -6.89
CA VAL A 125 6.72 -7.73 -6.20
C VAL A 125 6.58 -8.00 -4.71
N VAL A 126 7.43 -7.37 -3.92
CA VAL A 126 7.38 -7.47 -2.47
C VAL A 126 7.13 -6.10 -1.87
N VAL A 127 6.14 -6.02 -0.98
CA VAL A 127 5.85 -4.82 -0.20
C VAL A 127 6.54 -4.95 1.15
N VAL A 128 7.40 -3.98 1.47
CA VAL A 128 8.16 -3.92 2.73
C VAL A 128 8.00 -2.55 3.39
N GLN A 129 8.02 -2.50 4.72
CA GLN A 129 8.06 -1.22 5.45
C GLN A 129 9.41 -0.52 5.23
N TYR A 130 9.42 0.81 5.28
CA TYR A 130 10.66 1.60 5.16
C TYR A 130 11.64 1.35 6.33
N THR A 131 11.12 1.09 7.52
CA THR A 131 11.89 0.78 8.73
C THR A 131 12.39 -0.66 8.76
N ALA A 132 11.74 -1.56 8.02
CA ALA A 132 12.11 -2.97 7.94
C ALA A 132 13.28 -3.20 6.98
N ARG A 133 14.21 -4.07 7.38
CA ARG A 133 15.23 -4.58 6.48
C ARG A 133 14.64 -5.70 5.63
N PHE A 134 14.77 -5.56 4.31
CA PHE A 134 14.37 -6.63 3.39
C PHE A 134 15.13 -7.92 3.69
N ASN A 135 14.39 -9.02 3.89
CA ASN A 135 14.94 -10.34 4.17
C ASN A 135 14.54 -11.32 3.06
N ALA A 136 15.47 -11.60 2.15
CA ALA A 136 15.25 -12.53 1.04
C ALA A 136 14.96 -13.97 1.51
N GLU A 137 15.51 -14.40 2.65
CA GLU A 137 15.27 -15.75 3.18
C GLU A 137 13.85 -15.87 3.73
N ALA A 138 13.30 -14.81 4.33
CA ALA A 138 11.92 -14.79 4.79
C ALA A 138 10.94 -14.94 3.60
N VAL A 139 11.17 -14.19 2.51
CA VAL A 139 10.35 -14.32 1.28
C VAL A 139 10.48 -15.72 0.67
N LYS A 140 11.69 -16.26 0.62
CA LYS A 140 11.94 -17.62 0.14
C LYS A 140 11.22 -18.68 0.99
N GLN A 141 11.22 -18.53 2.31
CA GLN A 141 10.52 -19.44 3.21
C GLN A 141 9.00 -19.32 3.04
N PHE A 142 8.48 -18.11 2.82
CA PHE A 142 7.07 -17.87 2.49
C PHE A 142 6.68 -18.57 1.18
N LEU A 143 7.42 -18.34 0.09
CA LEU A 143 7.17 -19.00 -1.20
C LEU A 143 7.26 -20.52 -1.10
N TYR A 144 8.22 -21.04 -0.36
CA TYR A 144 8.35 -22.49 -0.12
C TYR A 144 7.11 -23.07 0.59
N SER A 145 6.60 -22.35 1.60
CA SER A 145 5.41 -22.74 2.36
C SER A 145 4.14 -22.66 1.49
N LEU A 146 4.03 -21.62 0.67
CA LEU A 146 2.95 -21.43 -0.31
C LEU A 146 2.88 -22.58 -1.33
N ASN A 147 4.04 -23.12 -1.71
CA ASN A 147 4.14 -24.26 -2.62
C ASN A 147 3.95 -25.63 -1.95
N GLU A 148 3.57 -25.69 -0.66
CA GLU A 148 3.45 -26.93 0.11
C GLU A 148 4.73 -27.80 0.05
N GLY A 149 5.89 -27.16 -0.15
CA GLY A 149 7.17 -27.85 -0.31
C GLY A 149 7.38 -28.59 -1.64
N LYS A 150 6.49 -28.45 -2.62
CA LYS A 150 6.61 -29.08 -3.96
C LYS A 150 7.86 -28.60 -4.72
N ILE A 151 8.25 -27.35 -4.52
CA ILE A 151 9.42 -26.74 -5.15
C ILE A 151 10.59 -26.70 -4.17
N PRO A 152 11.78 -27.23 -4.52
CA PRO A 152 12.93 -27.17 -3.64
C PRO A 152 13.35 -25.74 -3.34
N LYS A 153 13.68 -25.45 -2.07
CA LYS A 153 14.20 -24.14 -1.62
C LYS A 153 15.35 -23.59 -2.47
N LYS A 154 16.18 -24.47 -3.05
CA LYS A 154 17.33 -24.10 -3.92
C LYS A 154 16.92 -23.41 -5.22
N ARG A 155 15.66 -23.55 -5.64
CA ARG A 155 15.09 -22.92 -6.84
C ARG A 155 14.64 -21.48 -6.60
N PHE A 156 14.64 -21.02 -5.35
CA PHE A 156 14.30 -19.65 -5.00
C PHE A 156 15.58 -18.91 -4.60
N ASN A 157 16.13 -18.12 -5.53
CA ASN A 157 17.21 -17.18 -5.27
C ASN A 157 16.78 -15.80 -5.69
N LEU A 158 16.14 -15.09 -4.76
CA LEU A 158 15.54 -13.79 -5.01
C LEU A 158 16.60 -12.69 -4.88
N ARG A 159 16.74 -11.87 -5.92
CA ARG A 159 17.59 -10.68 -5.96
C ARG A 159 16.78 -9.48 -6.42
N LEU A 160 17.24 -8.27 -6.11
CA LEU A 160 16.63 -7.06 -6.66
C LEU A 160 16.73 -7.08 -8.20
N ALA A 161 15.60 -6.82 -8.86
CA ALA A 161 15.58 -6.72 -10.31
C ALA A 161 16.33 -5.44 -10.76
N PRO A 162 17.05 -5.48 -11.89
CA PRO A 162 17.58 -4.28 -12.51
C PRO A 162 16.47 -3.28 -12.84
N GLU A 163 16.78 -1.98 -12.77
CA GLU A 163 15.81 -0.90 -12.97
C GLU A 163 15.10 -0.99 -14.32
N GLU A 164 15.85 -1.23 -15.41
CA GLU A 164 15.30 -1.41 -16.76
C GLU A 164 14.24 -2.54 -16.81
N THR A 165 14.52 -3.64 -16.11
CA THR A 165 13.59 -4.77 -16.02
C THR A 165 12.35 -4.39 -15.19
N SER A 166 12.53 -3.68 -14.09
CA SER A 166 11.43 -3.17 -13.26
C SER A 166 10.51 -2.24 -14.05
N ILE A 167 11.07 -1.28 -14.79
CA ILE A 167 10.30 -0.35 -15.64
C ILE A 167 9.55 -1.11 -16.73
N LYS A 168 10.19 -2.08 -17.38
CA LYS A 168 9.55 -2.88 -18.43
C LYS A 168 8.37 -3.70 -17.90
N LEU A 169 8.51 -4.31 -16.73
CA LEU A 169 7.50 -5.17 -16.14
C LEU A 169 6.35 -4.39 -15.50
N THR A 170 6.68 -3.36 -14.73
CA THR A 170 5.71 -2.60 -13.93
C THR A 170 5.14 -1.41 -14.71
N GLY A 171 5.94 -0.78 -15.57
CA GLY A 171 5.59 0.47 -16.25
C GLY A 171 5.84 1.72 -15.40
N PHE A 172 6.42 1.59 -14.21
CA PHE A 172 6.74 2.70 -13.32
C PHE A 172 8.25 2.92 -13.22
N GLU A 173 8.64 4.19 -13.09
CA GLU A 173 10.03 4.61 -12.94
C GLU A 173 10.60 4.27 -11.55
N HIS A 174 11.91 4.51 -11.38
CA HIS A 174 12.58 4.33 -10.10
C HIS A 174 11.85 5.07 -8.97
N ASN A 175 11.71 4.41 -7.82
CA ASN A 175 10.92 4.87 -6.67
C ASN A 175 9.42 5.10 -6.94
N GLY A 176 8.90 4.89 -8.15
CA GLY A 176 7.48 4.98 -8.48
C GLY A 176 6.74 3.64 -8.50
N VAL A 177 7.43 2.54 -8.19
CA VAL A 177 6.86 1.19 -8.31
C VAL A 177 5.69 1.02 -7.36
N THR A 178 4.52 0.72 -7.93
CA THR A 178 3.31 0.39 -7.17
C THR A 178 2.94 -1.07 -7.38
N CYS A 179 2.20 -1.64 -6.42
CA CYS A 179 1.70 -3.01 -6.51
C CYS A 179 0.39 -3.13 -7.33
N ILE A 180 -0.08 -2.03 -7.93
CA ILE A 180 -1.36 -1.95 -8.66
C ILE A 180 -1.16 -1.36 -10.05
N GLY A 181 -1.99 -1.77 -11.02
CA GLY A 181 -1.92 -1.22 -12.38
C GLY A 181 -0.59 -1.42 -13.10
N MET A 182 0.14 -2.47 -12.76
CA MET A 182 1.36 -2.88 -13.46
C MET A 182 1.04 -3.35 -14.89
N LYS A 183 1.98 -3.16 -15.83
CA LYS A 183 1.85 -3.66 -17.21
C LYS A 183 1.75 -5.19 -17.28
N THR A 184 2.47 -5.87 -16.40
CA THR A 184 2.47 -7.32 -16.27
C THR A 184 1.79 -7.69 -14.95
N ASN A 185 1.02 -8.77 -14.94
CA ASN A 185 0.45 -9.30 -13.70
C ASN A 185 1.56 -10.04 -12.94
N ILE A 186 2.25 -9.33 -12.05
CA ILE A 186 3.35 -9.87 -11.23
C ILE A 186 2.78 -10.27 -9.87
N PRO A 187 3.08 -11.49 -9.36
CA PRO A 187 2.65 -11.90 -8.03
C PRO A 187 3.16 -10.94 -6.95
N VAL A 188 2.24 -10.47 -6.10
CA VAL A 188 2.55 -9.56 -4.99
C VAL A 188 2.60 -10.36 -3.68
N SER A 189 3.67 -10.19 -2.91
CA SER A 189 3.83 -10.77 -1.58
C SER A 189 4.06 -9.68 -0.54
N PHE A 190 3.41 -9.79 0.61
CA PHE A 190 3.62 -8.90 1.75
C PHE A 190 4.64 -9.50 2.70
N VAL A 191 5.70 -8.75 3.00
CA VAL A 191 6.60 -9.12 4.10
C VAL A 191 6.12 -8.38 5.33
N SER A 192 5.19 -9.01 6.04
CA SER A 192 4.84 -8.60 7.39
C SER A 192 5.96 -9.06 8.32
N THR A 193 6.71 -8.12 8.89
CA THR A 193 7.13 -8.26 10.29
C THR A 193 5.86 -8.49 11.11
N PRO A 194 5.85 -9.35 12.14
CA PRO A 194 4.70 -9.46 13.01
C PRO A 194 4.50 -8.10 13.68
N LEU A 195 3.60 -7.29 13.14
CA LEU A 195 3.01 -6.19 13.87
C LEU A 195 2.25 -6.88 15.00
N PHE A 196 2.74 -6.73 16.23
CA PHE A 196 1.91 -6.99 17.40
C PHE A 196 0.68 -6.10 17.25
N LEU A 197 -0.47 -6.72 16.96
CA LEU A 197 -1.80 -6.14 17.20
C LEU A 197 -2.02 -6.03 18.71
#